data_AF-A0A847AJP9-F1
#
_entry.id   AF-A0A847AJP9-F1
#
_cell.length_a   1.000
_cell.length_b   1.000
_cell.length_c   1.000
_cell.angle_alpha   90.00
_cell.angle_beta   90.00
_cell.angle_gamma   90.00
#
_symmetry.space_group_name_H-M   'P 1'
#
loop_
_entity.id
_entity.type
_entity.pdbx_description
1 polymer ?
#
loop_
_entity_poly.entity_id
_entity_poly.type
_entity_poly.pdbx_seq_one_letter_code
_entity_poly.pdbx_strand_id
1 'polypeptide(L)'
;MAAKNCPVTPRQKMINMMYIVLTAMLALNVAAEVLEAFNVVDSSLIQTLKTVDMKNRQVYSAFDQAYAENAARVGEWKKKADNVKVKTEEMISYIYSLKEQLVRASGSSPVTSDNPLKPDRSFLVTESGDTLMLSKQDDLNSPSEILITQKGATMLKEKINEYRDELVDLIKKEDEELIETVLSALDTSDPPVNYREGGEAKSWESEYFLDKPLIAVLTLL
;
A
#
# COMPACT_ATOMS: atom_id res chain seq x y z
N MET A 1 26.24 -30.36 33.32
CA MET A 1 26.21 -29.65 34.60
C MET A 1 25.05 -28.67 34.56
N ALA A 2 24.00 -28.93 35.34
CA ALA A 2 22.83 -28.06 35.40
C ALA A 2 23.20 -26.77 36.14
N ALA A 3 23.00 -25.61 35.50
CA ALA A 3 23.16 -24.33 36.16
C ALA A 3 22.15 -24.24 37.31
N LYS A 4 22.66 -24.16 38.54
CA LYS A 4 21.85 -23.97 39.75
C LYS A 4 21.20 -22.60 39.65
N ASN A 5 19.87 -22.54 39.48
CA ASN A 5 19.12 -21.29 39.48
C ASN A 5 19.27 -20.58 40.84
N CYS A 6 20.18 -19.62 40.92
CA CYS A 6 20.31 -18.76 42.09
C CYS A 6 19.08 -17.83 42.17
N PRO A 7 18.31 -17.86 43.28
CA PRO A 7 17.13 -17.02 43.41
C PRO A 7 17.51 -15.54 43.37
N VAL A 8 16.93 -14.82 42.41
CA VAL A 8 17.13 -13.37 42.20
C VAL A 8 16.73 -12.62 43.48
N THR A 9 17.63 -11.79 44.01
CA THR A 9 17.36 -11.04 45.25
C THR A 9 16.16 -10.09 45.06
N PRO A 10 15.39 -9.76 46.11
CA PRO A 10 14.23 -8.87 45.99
C PRO A 10 14.56 -7.52 45.32
N ARG A 11 15.75 -6.98 45.59
CA ARG A 11 16.28 -5.77 44.93
C ARG A 11 16.50 -5.99 43.43
N GLN A 12 17.12 -7.09 43.04
CA GLN A 12 17.37 -7.42 41.63
C GLN A 12 16.05 -7.70 40.89
N LYS A 13 15.03 -8.27 41.56
CA LYS A 13 13.68 -8.41 40.99
C LYS A 13 13.04 -7.04 40.69
N MET A 14 13.17 -6.07 41.61
CA MET A 14 12.65 -4.71 41.35
C MET A 14 13.38 -4.01 40.21
N ILE A 15 14.71 -4.15 40.14
CA ILE A 15 15.51 -3.58 39.04
C ILE A 15 15.13 -4.22 37.70
N ASN A 16 14.99 -5.56 37.67
CA ASN A 16 14.59 -6.27 36.46
C ASN A 16 13.17 -5.88 36.02
N MET A 17 12.22 -5.74 36.95
CA MET A 17 10.87 -5.25 36.65
C MET A 17 10.90 -3.82 36.12
N MET A 18 11.70 -2.93 36.71
CA MET A 18 11.85 -1.55 36.23
C MET A 18 12.43 -1.51 34.81
N TYR A 19 13.43 -2.35 34.52
CA TYR A 19 14.00 -2.44 33.17
C TYR A 19 13.00 -2.96 32.15
N ILE A 20 12.20 -3.97 32.50
CA ILE A 20 11.12 -4.48 31.63
C ILE A 20 10.06 -3.39 31.38
N VAL A 21 9.64 -2.67 32.42
CA VAL A 21 8.66 -1.57 32.29
C VAL A 21 9.23 -0.42 31.46
N LEU A 22 10.49 -0.02 31.68
CA LEU A 22 11.13 1.03 30.90
C LEU A 22 11.30 0.62 29.43
N THR A 23 11.74 -0.62 29.18
CA THR A 23 11.88 -1.16 27.82
C THR A 23 10.52 -1.23 27.12
N ALA A 24 9.47 -1.64 27.83
CA ALA A 24 8.11 -1.65 27.29
C ALA A 24 7.57 -0.23 27.01
N MET A 25 7.84 0.75 27.89
CA MET A 25 7.46 2.15 27.66
C MET A 25 8.18 2.75 26.45
N LEU A 26 9.48 2.47 26.28
CA LEU A 26 10.23 2.90 25.10
C LEU A 26 9.70 2.22 23.83
N ALA A 27 9.41 0.92 23.88
CA ALA A 27 8.85 0.19 22.73
C ALA A 27 7.47 0.69 22.31
N LEU A 28 6.59 1.02 23.28
CA LEU A 28 5.28 1.61 22.99
C LEU A 28 5.39 2.97 22.29
N ASN A 29 6.32 3.82 22.72
CA ASN A 29 6.51 5.13 22.13
C ASN A 29 7.12 5.06 20.73
N VAL A 30 8.15 4.22 20.52
CA VAL A 30 8.75 4.03 19.19
C VAL A 30 7.73 3.45 18.20
N ALA A 31 6.85 2.56 18.64
CA ALA A 31 5.78 2.04 17.79
C ALA A 31 4.82 3.15 17.31
N ALA A 32 4.47 4.12 18.18
CA ALA A 32 3.63 5.25 17.80
C ALA A 32 4.30 6.19 16.79
N GLU A 33 5.58 6.52 16.99
CA GLU A 33 6.35 7.36 16.06
C GLU A 33 6.48 6.73 14.65
N VAL A 34 6.65 5.40 14.59
CA VAL A 34 6.71 4.68 13.31
C VAL A 34 5.37 4.75 12.57
N LEU A 35 4.24 4.61 13.27
CA LEU A 35 2.91 4.76 12.66
C LEU A 35 2.66 6.18 12.15
N GLU A 36 3.09 7.20 12.90
CA GLU A 36 3.02 8.59 12.46
C GLU A 36 3.86 8.85 11.20
N ALA A 37 5.06 8.27 11.12
CA ALA A 37 5.89 8.36 9.92
C ALA A 37 5.18 7.78 8.68
N PHE A 38 4.47 6.66 8.83
CA PHE A 38 3.65 6.11 7.74
C PHE A 38 2.53 7.06 7.31
N ASN A 39 1.88 7.78 8.23
CA ASN A 39 0.86 8.77 7.90
C ASN A 39 1.41 9.95 7.08
N VAL A 40 2.62 10.40 7.42
CA VAL A 40 3.31 11.46 6.67
C VAL A 40 3.66 10.98 5.26
N VAL A 41 4.16 9.75 5.14
CA VAL A 41 4.46 9.13 3.85
C VAL A 41 3.19 9.00 3.00
N ASP A 42 2.11 8.46 3.56
CA ASP A 42 0.82 8.32 2.88
C ASP A 42 0.31 9.68 2.35
N SER A 43 0.32 10.71 3.21
CA SER A 43 -0.11 12.05 2.83
C SER A 43 0.72 12.63 1.68
N SER A 44 2.03 12.38 1.68
CA SER A 44 2.94 12.80 0.61
C SER A 44 2.70 12.05 -0.71
N LEU A 45 2.36 10.75 -0.63
CA LEU A 45 1.99 9.92 -1.77
C LEU A 45 0.66 10.39 -2.36
N ILE A 46 -0.35 10.65 -1.53
CA ILE A 46 -1.66 11.19 -1.96
C ILE A 46 -1.48 12.54 -2.68
N GLN A 47 -0.61 13.42 -2.18
CA GLN A 47 -0.31 14.70 -2.86
C GLN A 47 0.38 14.47 -4.22
N THR A 48 1.28 13.50 -4.29
CA THR A 48 1.96 13.11 -5.53
C THR A 48 0.96 12.55 -6.54
N LEU A 49 0.06 11.65 -6.10
CA LEU A 49 -1.01 11.08 -6.92
C LEU A 49 -1.92 12.16 -7.48
N LYS A 50 -2.35 13.14 -6.67
CA LYS A 50 -3.12 14.30 -7.15
C LYS A 50 -2.39 15.09 -8.23
N THR A 51 -1.08 15.26 -8.08
CA THR A 51 -0.25 15.97 -9.05
C THR A 51 -0.13 15.21 -10.36
N VAL A 52 0.07 13.89 -10.30
CA VAL A 52 0.12 13.02 -11.48
C VAL A 52 -1.24 12.98 -12.18
N ASP A 53 -2.34 12.87 -11.44
CA ASP A 53 -3.69 12.90 -12.00
C ASP A 53 -3.98 14.21 -12.76
N MET A 54 -3.61 15.37 -12.19
CA MET A 54 -3.72 16.65 -12.90
C MET A 54 -2.91 16.69 -14.20
N LYS A 55 -1.68 16.17 -14.20
CA LYS A 55 -0.85 16.09 -15.42
C LYS A 55 -1.46 15.16 -16.45
N ASN A 56 -1.96 14.00 -16.03
CA ASN A 56 -2.62 13.05 -16.91
C ASN A 56 -3.86 13.68 -17.57
N ARG A 57 -4.70 14.39 -16.81
CA ARG A 57 -5.84 15.14 -17.37
C ARG A 57 -5.43 16.16 -18.43
N GLN A 58 -4.32 16.87 -18.23
CA GLN A 58 -3.80 17.80 -19.24
C GLN A 58 -3.36 17.08 -20.52
N VAL A 59 -2.70 15.92 -20.40
CA VAL A 59 -2.30 15.10 -21.55
C VAL A 59 -3.52 14.59 -22.31
N TYR A 60 -4.54 14.07 -21.61
CA TYR A 60 -5.78 13.63 -22.26
C TYR A 60 -6.54 14.79 -22.94
N SER A 61 -6.57 15.97 -22.32
CA SER A 61 -7.16 17.17 -22.94
C SER A 61 -6.41 17.57 -24.22
N ALA A 62 -5.09 17.38 -24.27
CA ALA A 62 -4.31 17.65 -25.48
C ALA A 62 -4.63 16.63 -26.59
N PHE A 63 -4.87 15.35 -26.25
CA PHE A 63 -5.36 14.36 -27.21
C PHE A 63 -6.74 14.72 -27.76
N ASP A 64 -7.64 15.23 -26.93
CA ASP A 64 -8.98 15.66 -27.36
C ASP A 64 -8.91 16.84 -28.33
N GLN A 65 -8.06 17.83 -28.03
CA GLN A 65 -7.83 18.97 -28.93
C GLN A 65 -7.21 18.51 -30.26
N ALA A 66 -6.16 17.69 -30.22
CA ALA A 66 -5.50 17.19 -31.42
C ALA A 66 -6.44 16.31 -32.28
N TYR A 67 -7.35 15.57 -31.65
CA TYR A 67 -8.36 14.80 -32.35
C TYR A 67 -9.40 15.70 -33.04
N ALA A 68 -9.81 16.80 -32.40
CA ALA A 68 -10.71 17.79 -33.01
C ALA A 68 -10.06 18.48 -34.22
N GLU A 69 -8.75 18.69 -34.20
CA GLU A 69 -7.99 19.28 -35.30
C GLU A 69 -7.73 18.28 -36.44
N ASN A 70 -7.39 17.02 -36.14
CA ASN A 70 -7.08 16.01 -37.14
C ASN A 70 -7.39 14.57 -36.68
N ALA A 71 -8.66 14.20 -36.76
CA ALA A 71 -9.14 12.87 -36.37
C ALA A 71 -8.47 11.71 -37.14
N ALA A 72 -8.10 11.91 -38.41
CA ALA A 72 -7.53 10.86 -39.25
C ALA A 72 -6.13 10.42 -38.78
N ARG A 73 -5.32 11.37 -38.29
CA ARG A 73 -3.95 11.08 -37.81
C ARG A 73 -3.92 10.69 -36.33
N VAL A 74 -4.81 11.26 -35.52
CA VAL A 74 -4.77 11.13 -34.05
C VAL A 74 -5.69 10.02 -33.54
N GLY A 75 -6.69 9.60 -34.31
CA GLY A 75 -7.73 8.66 -33.86
C GLY A 75 -7.19 7.33 -33.32
N GLU A 76 -6.18 6.73 -33.95
CA GLU A 76 -5.57 5.49 -33.46
C GLU A 76 -4.89 5.69 -32.10
N TRP A 77 -4.10 6.76 -31.96
CA TRP A 77 -3.37 7.08 -30.73
C TRP A 77 -4.29 7.45 -29.59
N LYS A 78 -5.34 8.22 -29.88
CA LYS A 78 -6.38 8.54 -28.91
C LYS A 78 -7.09 7.29 -28.41
N LYS A 79 -7.46 6.37 -29.30
CA LYS A 79 -8.09 5.10 -28.91
C LYS A 79 -7.18 4.26 -28.00
N LYS A 80 -5.88 4.21 -28.28
CA LYS A 80 -4.90 3.53 -27.41
C LYS A 80 -4.80 4.22 -26.04
N ALA A 81 -4.72 5.55 -26.01
CA ALA A 81 -4.65 6.31 -24.76
C ALA A 81 -5.93 6.17 -23.91
N ASP A 82 -7.10 6.20 -24.55
CA ASP A 82 -8.39 6.00 -23.89
C ASP A 82 -8.52 4.58 -23.33
N ASN A 83 -7.99 3.57 -24.03
CA ASN A 83 -7.91 2.20 -23.51
C ASN A 83 -7.05 2.12 -22.24
N VAL A 84 -5.84 2.70 -22.27
CA VAL A 84 -4.97 2.78 -21.08
C VAL A 84 -5.72 3.43 -19.92
N LYS A 85 -6.43 4.53 -20.18
CA LYS A 85 -7.20 5.24 -19.15
C LYS A 85 -8.21 4.33 -18.44
N VAL A 86 -9.03 3.61 -19.21
CA VAL A 86 -10.05 2.71 -18.68
C VAL A 86 -9.40 1.62 -17.82
N LYS A 87 -8.31 1.01 -18.30
CA LYS A 87 -7.59 -0.05 -17.59
C LYS A 87 -6.93 0.46 -16.31
N THR A 88 -6.34 1.64 -16.34
CA THR A 88 -5.78 2.27 -15.14
C THR A 88 -6.87 2.60 -14.13
N GLU A 89 -8.03 3.12 -14.57
CA GLU A 89 -9.18 3.40 -13.70
C GLU A 89 -9.70 2.11 -13.04
N GLU A 90 -9.86 1.02 -13.80
CA GLU A 90 -10.25 -0.29 -13.27
C GLU A 90 -9.29 -0.80 -12.19
N MET A 91 -7.98 -0.67 -12.42
CA MET A 91 -6.96 -1.08 -11.46
C MET A 91 -6.97 -0.21 -10.20
N ILE A 92 -7.08 1.11 -10.36
CA ILE A 92 -7.16 2.06 -9.24
C ILE A 92 -8.41 1.77 -8.40
N SER A 93 -9.57 1.59 -9.02
CA SER A 93 -10.81 1.28 -8.29
C SER A 93 -10.72 -0.05 -7.55
N TYR A 94 -10.06 -1.06 -8.14
CA TYR A 94 -9.80 -2.31 -7.44
C TYR A 94 -8.94 -2.08 -6.17
N ILE A 95 -7.84 -1.34 -6.28
CA ILE A 95 -6.98 -0.99 -5.14
C ILE A 95 -7.77 -0.24 -4.06
N TYR A 96 -8.57 0.77 -4.44
CA TYR A 96 -9.41 1.52 -3.48
C TYR A 96 -10.43 0.62 -2.79
N SER A 97 -11.08 -0.29 -3.53
CA SER A 97 -12.02 -1.25 -2.95
C SER A 97 -11.33 -2.17 -1.93
N LEU A 98 -10.07 -2.53 -2.16
CA LEU A 98 -9.28 -3.34 -1.24
C LEU A 98 -8.89 -2.54 0.00
N LYS A 99 -8.43 -1.28 -0.17
CA LYS A 99 -8.17 -0.36 0.95
C LYS A 99 -9.39 -0.18 1.84
N GLU A 100 -10.56 0.01 1.23
CA GLU A 100 -11.82 0.18 1.96
C GLU A 100 -12.20 -1.09 2.75
N GLN A 101 -12.07 -2.26 2.14
CA GLN A 101 -12.32 -3.54 2.83
C GLN A 101 -11.42 -3.71 4.06
N LEU A 102 -10.12 -3.39 3.93
CA LEU A 102 -9.15 -3.44 5.03
C LEU A 102 -9.54 -2.49 6.16
N VAL A 103 -9.82 -1.22 5.84
CA VAL A 103 -10.20 -0.19 6.82
C VAL A 103 -11.52 -0.53 7.53
N ARG A 104 -12.48 -1.13 6.82
CA ARG A 104 -13.74 -1.59 7.43
C ARG A 104 -13.54 -2.79 8.34
N ALA A 105 -12.71 -3.76 7.94
CA ALA A 105 -12.44 -4.96 8.73
C ALA A 105 -11.67 -4.67 10.02
N SER A 106 -10.64 -3.82 9.97
CA SER A 106 -9.87 -3.40 11.16
C SER A 106 -10.64 -2.50 12.13
N GLY A 107 -11.76 -1.94 11.68
CA GLY A 107 -12.60 -1.03 12.44
C GLY A 107 -12.38 0.43 12.04
N SER A 108 -13.41 1.01 11.44
CA SER A 108 -13.46 2.42 11.08
C SER A 108 -14.73 3.09 11.60
N SER A 109 -14.67 4.41 11.72
CA SER A 109 -15.83 5.24 12.05
C SER A 109 -16.00 6.29 10.96
N PRO A 110 -17.21 6.49 10.41
CA PRO A 110 -17.43 7.55 9.45
C PRO A 110 -17.21 8.92 10.10
N VAL A 111 -16.65 9.85 9.35
CA VAL A 111 -16.60 11.26 9.73
C VAL A 111 -17.99 11.84 9.52
N THR A 112 -18.59 12.33 10.60
CA THR A 112 -19.89 13.00 10.58
C THR A 112 -19.80 14.32 11.34
N SER A 113 -20.83 15.17 11.27
CA SER A 113 -20.87 16.40 12.08
C SER A 113 -20.72 16.14 13.58
N ASP A 114 -21.19 14.97 14.04
CA ASP A 114 -21.09 14.53 15.44
C ASP A 114 -19.75 13.84 15.77
N ASN A 115 -18.98 13.44 14.75
CA ASN A 115 -17.70 12.76 14.88
C ASN A 115 -16.68 13.37 13.89
N PRO A 116 -16.24 14.62 14.13
CA PRO A 116 -15.36 15.33 13.22
C PRO A 116 -13.98 14.68 13.14
N LEU A 117 -13.33 14.85 11.99
CA LEU A 117 -11.96 14.40 11.79
C LEU A 117 -11.03 15.07 12.81
N LYS A 118 -10.33 14.26 13.60
CA LYS A 118 -9.32 14.75 14.53
C LYS A 118 -7.98 14.90 13.79
N PRO A 119 -7.17 15.95 14.08
CA PRO A 119 -5.90 16.19 13.39
C PRO A 119 -4.92 15.01 13.49
N ASP A 120 -5.03 14.25 14.57
CA ASP A 120 -4.15 13.13 14.93
C ASP A 120 -4.70 11.77 14.48
N ARG A 121 -5.70 11.75 13.59
CA ARG A 121 -6.29 10.49 13.09
C ARG A 121 -6.21 10.40 11.58
N SER A 122 -5.61 9.30 11.15
CA SER A 122 -5.59 8.90 9.75
C SER A 122 -6.98 8.57 9.25
N PHE A 123 -7.21 8.86 7.98
CA PHE A 123 -8.49 8.64 7.33
C PHE A 123 -8.27 8.08 5.93
N LEU A 124 -9.25 7.32 5.45
CA LEU A 124 -9.36 6.93 4.06
C LEU A 124 -10.57 7.67 3.47
N VAL A 125 -10.39 8.25 2.28
CA VAL A 125 -11.52 8.74 1.48
C VAL A 125 -11.92 7.62 0.52
N THR A 126 -13.15 7.15 0.61
CA THR A 126 -13.70 6.12 -0.29
C THR A 126 -13.97 6.72 -1.67
N GLU A 127 -14.14 5.88 -2.68
CA GLU A 127 -14.57 6.35 -4.00
C GLU A 127 -15.96 7.01 -3.99
N SER A 128 -16.82 6.63 -3.03
CA SER A 128 -18.11 7.30 -2.80
C SER A 128 -17.98 8.72 -2.22
N GLY A 129 -16.77 9.13 -1.82
CA GLY A 129 -16.50 10.42 -1.19
C GLY A 129 -16.69 10.43 0.32
N ASP A 130 -16.96 9.27 0.94
CA ASP A 130 -17.07 9.14 2.38
C ASP A 130 -15.68 9.14 3.02
N THR A 131 -15.55 9.79 4.18
CA THR A 131 -14.29 9.76 4.93
C THR A 131 -14.42 8.79 6.10
N LEU A 132 -13.58 7.74 6.08
CA LEU A 132 -13.50 6.72 7.12
C LEU A 132 -12.28 6.98 8.00
N MET A 133 -12.49 7.24 9.28
CA MET A 133 -11.38 7.34 10.25
C MET A 133 -10.89 5.95 10.65
N LEU A 134 -9.57 5.78 10.62
CA LEU A 134 -8.92 4.55 11.07
C LEU A 134 -8.90 4.50 12.60
N SER A 135 -9.39 3.40 13.17
CA SER A 135 -9.42 3.22 14.64
C SER A 135 -8.23 2.44 15.19
N LYS A 136 -7.64 1.55 14.38
CA LYS A 136 -6.52 0.65 14.76
C LYS A 136 -5.48 0.60 13.64
N GLN A 137 -4.56 1.55 13.63
CA GLN A 137 -3.51 1.66 12.59
C GLN A 137 -2.44 0.56 12.73
N ASP A 138 -2.28 0.05 13.94
CA ASP A 138 -1.36 -1.01 14.37
C ASP A 138 -1.93 -2.42 14.18
N ASP A 139 -3.14 -2.57 13.63
CA ASP A 139 -3.74 -3.89 13.43
C ASP A 139 -2.94 -4.73 12.43
N LEU A 140 -2.42 -5.86 12.91
CA LEU A 140 -1.64 -6.83 12.12
C LEU A 140 -2.52 -7.96 11.56
N ASN A 141 -3.67 -8.22 12.19
CA ASN A 141 -4.43 -9.44 11.94
C ASN A 141 -5.38 -9.29 10.76
N SER A 142 -6.16 -8.21 10.70
CA SER A 142 -7.15 -8.05 9.63
C SER A 142 -6.50 -7.92 8.24
N PRO A 143 -5.38 -7.19 8.05
CA PRO A 143 -4.67 -7.19 6.79
C PRO A 143 -4.15 -8.56 6.39
N SER A 144 -3.52 -9.29 7.32
CA SER A 144 -3.01 -10.64 7.07
C SER A 144 -4.13 -11.61 6.70
N GLU A 145 -5.28 -11.54 7.39
CA GLU A 145 -6.43 -12.40 7.10
C GLU A 145 -7.01 -12.13 5.70
N ILE A 146 -7.21 -10.86 5.33
CA ILE A 146 -7.81 -10.51 4.03
C ILE A 146 -6.82 -10.75 2.89
N LEU A 147 -5.56 -10.37 3.05
CA LEU A 147 -4.59 -10.38 1.96
C LEU A 147 -3.91 -11.73 1.80
N ILE A 148 -3.64 -12.44 2.90
CA ILE A 148 -2.95 -13.74 2.87
C ILE A 148 -3.97 -14.88 2.92
N THR A 149 -4.80 -14.98 3.99
CA THR A 149 -5.73 -16.11 4.16
C THR A 149 -6.80 -16.12 3.07
N GLN A 150 -7.43 -14.99 2.80
CA GLN A 150 -8.47 -14.84 1.77
C GLN A 150 -7.90 -14.57 0.37
N LYS A 151 -6.57 -14.61 0.21
CA LYS A 151 -5.86 -14.44 -1.07
C LYS A 151 -6.08 -13.09 -1.76
N GLY A 152 -6.42 -12.04 -1.00
CA GLY A 152 -6.54 -10.68 -1.54
C GLY A 152 -5.25 -10.20 -2.24
N ALA A 153 -4.08 -10.50 -1.67
CA ALA A 153 -2.80 -10.14 -2.28
C ALA A 153 -2.48 -10.96 -3.54
N THR A 154 -2.89 -12.22 -3.60
CA THR A 154 -2.74 -13.04 -4.82
C THR A 154 -3.59 -12.48 -5.96
N MET A 155 -4.86 -12.13 -5.68
CA MET A 155 -5.72 -11.49 -6.68
C MET A 155 -5.18 -10.12 -7.12
N LEU A 156 -4.62 -9.35 -6.20
CA LEU A 156 -3.94 -8.09 -6.52
C LEU A 156 -2.73 -8.33 -7.43
N LYS A 157 -1.89 -9.32 -7.11
CA LYS A 157 -0.72 -9.70 -7.92
C LYS A 157 -1.12 -10.11 -9.33
N GLU A 158 -2.16 -10.93 -9.48
CA GLU A 158 -2.70 -11.33 -10.78
C GLU A 158 -3.13 -10.11 -11.59
N LYS A 159 -3.89 -9.19 -10.99
CA LYS A 159 -4.33 -7.95 -11.64
C LYS A 159 -3.20 -7.01 -12.02
N ILE A 160 -2.16 -6.90 -11.18
CA ILE A 160 -0.96 -6.11 -11.51
C ILE A 160 -0.25 -6.71 -12.73
N ASN A 161 -0.11 -8.04 -12.77
CA ASN A 161 0.53 -8.72 -13.89
C ASN A 161 -0.28 -8.59 -15.18
N GLU A 162 -1.61 -8.77 -15.12
CA GLU A 162 -2.51 -8.53 -16.25
C GLU A 162 -2.38 -7.10 -16.78
N TYR A 163 -2.43 -6.10 -15.89
CA TYR A 163 -2.28 -4.69 -16.25
C TYR A 163 -0.92 -4.38 -16.86
N ARG A 164 0.16 -4.94 -16.30
CA ARG A 164 1.52 -4.78 -16.82
C ARG A 164 1.65 -5.37 -18.23
N ASP A 165 1.16 -6.58 -18.44
CA ASP A 165 1.26 -7.27 -19.72
C ASP A 165 0.44 -6.53 -20.80
N GLU A 166 -0.75 -6.01 -20.44
CA GLU A 166 -1.55 -5.15 -21.33
C GLU A 166 -0.83 -3.84 -21.71
N LEU A 167 -0.10 -3.22 -20.77
CA LEU A 167 0.70 -2.02 -21.07
C LEU A 167 1.86 -2.31 -22.02
N VAL A 168 2.55 -3.44 -21.81
CA VAL A 168 3.65 -3.87 -22.68
C VAL A 168 3.16 -4.14 -24.11
N ASP A 169 1.98 -4.75 -24.26
CA ASP A 169 1.38 -5.01 -25.57
C ASP A 169 1.01 -3.74 -26.35
N LEU A 170 0.81 -2.61 -25.65
CA LEU A 170 0.52 -1.32 -26.27
C LEU A 170 1.78 -0.57 -26.72
N ILE A 171 2.95 -0.94 -26.18
CA ILE A 171 4.23 -0.32 -26.49
C ILE A 171 4.79 -0.94 -27.78
N LYS A 172 5.50 -0.11 -28.55
CA LYS A 172 6.22 -0.57 -29.75
C LYS A 172 7.37 -1.48 -29.32
N LYS A 173 7.51 -2.65 -29.96
CA LYS A 173 8.55 -3.63 -29.61
C LYS A 173 9.97 -3.10 -29.75
N GLU A 174 10.16 -2.03 -30.50
CA GLU A 174 11.46 -1.38 -30.68
C GLU A 174 11.85 -0.48 -29.49
N ASP A 175 10.93 -0.19 -28.57
CA ASP A 175 11.14 0.68 -27.40
C ASP A 175 11.48 -0.17 -26.16
N GLU A 176 12.63 -0.85 -26.20
CA GLU A 176 13.09 -1.77 -25.16
C GLU A 176 13.22 -1.08 -23.79
N GLU A 177 13.69 0.18 -23.76
CA GLU A 177 13.86 0.95 -22.52
C GLU A 177 12.53 1.19 -21.81
N LEU A 178 11.48 1.55 -22.55
CA LEU A 178 10.16 1.77 -21.97
C LEU A 178 9.54 0.46 -21.47
N ILE A 179 9.73 -0.63 -22.21
CA ILE A 179 9.27 -1.97 -21.79
C ILE A 179 9.96 -2.38 -20.49
N GLU A 180 11.28 -2.27 -20.40
CA GLU A 180 12.03 -2.59 -19.17
C GLU A 180 11.58 -1.73 -17.99
N THR A 181 11.30 -0.45 -18.22
CA THR A 181 10.80 0.46 -17.19
C THR A 181 9.44 0.00 -16.65
N VAL A 182 8.51 -0.38 -17.52
CA VAL A 182 7.18 -0.88 -17.11
C VAL A 182 7.31 -2.21 -16.35
N LEU A 183 8.15 -3.11 -16.85
CA LEU A 183 8.39 -4.41 -16.23
C LEU A 183 8.97 -4.27 -14.82
N SER A 184 9.95 -3.38 -14.65
CA SER A 184 10.57 -3.13 -13.35
C SER A 184 9.65 -2.38 -12.39
N ALA A 185 8.82 -1.45 -12.88
CA ALA A 185 7.93 -0.66 -12.02
C ALA A 185 6.76 -1.47 -11.47
N LEU A 186 6.31 -2.49 -12.20
CA LEU A 186 5.19 -3.37 -11.84
C LEU A 186 5.67 -4.80 -11.55
N ASP A 187 6.89 -4.94 -11.04
CA ASP A 187 7.42 -6.25 -10.68
C ASP A 187 6.74 -6.79 -9.42
N THR A 188 6.25 -8.03 -9.53
CA THR A 188 5.63 -8.78 -8.42
C THR A 188 6.36 -10.11 -8.19
N SER A 189 7.59 -10.23 -8.67
CA SER A 189 8.44 -11.39 -8.45
C SER A 189 8.73 -11.61 -6.97
N ASP A 190 8.93 -12.87 -6.61
CA ASP A 190 9.25 -13.23 -5.23
C ASP A 190 10.66 -12.74 -4.88
N PRO A 191 10.87 -12.19 -3.67
CA PRO A 191 12.16 -11.64 -3.27
C PRO A 191 13.26 -12.71 -3.26
N PRO A 192 14.51 -12.33 -3.55
CA PRO A 192 15.63 -13.27 -3.54
C PRO A 192 15.88 -13.81 -2.14
N VAL A 193 16.14 -15.12 -2.06
CA VAL A 193 16.38 -15.80 -0.78
C VAL A 193 17.81 -15.53 -0.29
N ASN A 194 17.94 -14.88 0.87
CA ASN A 194 19.22 -14.68 1.53
C ASN A 194 19.60 -15.92 2.37
N TYR A 195 20.14 -16.94 1.70
CA TYR A 195 20.62 -18.17 2.35
C TYR A 195 21.76 -17.95 3.36
N ARG A 196 22.43 -16.78 3.34
CA ARG A 196 23.52 -16.43 4.28
C ARG A 196 23.04 -16.15 5.71
N GLU A 197 21.78 -15.72 5.86
CA GLU A 197 21.19 -15.39 7.16
C GLU A 197 20.15 -16.44 7.62
N GLY A 198 20.13 -17.60 6.97
CA GLY A 198 19.08 -18.61 7.22
C GLY A 198 17.70 -18.17 6.72
N GLY A 199 17.66 -17.29 5.72
CA GLY A 199 16.41 -16.77 5.16
C GLY A 199 15.58 -17.86 4.50
N GLU A 200 14.28 -17.87 4.79
CA GLU A 200 13.30 -18.72 4.12
C GLU A 200 12.83 -18.06 2.82
N ALA A 201 12.41 -18.89 1.86
CA ALA A 201 11.75 -18.40 0.66
C ALA A 201 10.40 -17.80 1.03
N LYS A 202 10.24 -16.50 0.76
CA LYS A 202 8.98 -15.78 0.96
C LYS A 202 8.36 -15.46 -0.38
N SER A 203 7.03 -15.56 -0.46
CA SER A 203 6.30 -15.04 -1.60
C SER A 203 6.22 -13.51 -1.55
N TRP A 204 6.03 -12.87 -2.70
CA TRP A 204 5.77 -11.42 -2.79
C TRP A 204 4.65 -10.99 -1.82
N GLU A 205 3.54 -11.72 -1.79
CA GLU A 205 2.40 -11.42 -0.92
C GLU A 205 2.81 -11.45 0.56
N SER A 206 3.57 -12.47 0.95
CA SER A 206 4.00 -12.65 2.33
C SER A 206 4.98 -11.57 2.75
N GLU A 207 5.90 -11.17 1.88
CA GLU A 207 6.89 -10.14 2.23
C GLU A 207 6.22 -8.77 2.46
N TYR A 208 5.26 -8.42 1.61
CA TYR A 208 4.64 -7.10 1.61
C TYR A 208 3.43 -6.98 2.55
N PHE A 209 2.71 -8.07 2.83
CA PHE A 209 1.42 -8.01 3.54
C PHE A 209 1.30 -8.88 4.80
N LEU A 210 2.18 -9.87 5.02
CA LEU A 210 2.13 -10.69 6.23
C LEU A 210 2.68 -9.93 7.44
N ASP A 211 1.93 -9.95 8.55
CA ASP A 211 2.31 -9.36 9.85
C ASP A 211 2.71 -7.88 9.75
N LYS A 212 2.12 -7.15 8.80
CA LYS A 212 2.34 -5.73 8.57
C LYS A 212 1.20 -4.91 9.19
N PRO A 213 1.49 -3.78 9.86
CA PRO A 213 0.45 -2.87 10.36
C PRO A 213 -0.47 -2.41 9.24
N LEU A 214 -1.76 -2.25 9.55
CA LEU A 214 -2.76 -1.74 8.63
C LEU A 214 -2.29 -0.47 7.92
N ILE A 215 -1.73 0.50 8.64
CA ILE A 215 -1.28 1.74 7.99
C ILE A 215 -0.18 1.49 6.96
N ALA A 216 0.77 0.61 7.24
CA ALA A 216 1.85 0.26 6.32
C ALA A 216 1.29 -0.41 5.06
N VAL A 217 0.33 -1.33 5.23
CA VAL A 217 -0.36 -1.98 4.11
C VAL A 217 -1.13 -0.96 3.27
N LEU A 218 -1.83 -0.01 3.89
CA LEU A 218 -2.58 1.03 3.19
C LEU A 218 -1.68 2.03 2.44
N THR A 219 -0.50 2.33 2.99
CA THR A 219 0.50 3.18 2.31
C THR A 219 1.15 2.51 1.12
N LEU A 220 1.23 1.17 1.14
CA LEU A 220 1.82 0.39 0.06
C LEU A 220 0.85 0.23 -1.12
N LEU A 221 -0.42 0.00 -0.81
CA LEU A 221 -1.53 0.04 -1.77
C LEU A 221 -1.70 1.47 -2.30
#